data_AF-A0A2T2X0B5-F1
#
_entry.id   AF-A0A2T2X0B5-F1
#
_cell.length_a   1.000
_cell.length_b   1.000
_cell.length_c   1.000
_cell.angle_alpha   90.00
_cell.angle_beta   90.00
_cell.angle_gamma   90.00
#
_symmetry.space_group_name_H-M   'P 1'
#
loop_
_entity.id
_entity.type
_entity.pdbx_description
1 polymer ?
#
loop_
_entity_poly.entity_id
_entity_poly.type
_entity_poly.pdbx_seq_one_letter_code
_entity_poly.pdbx_strand_id
1 'polypeptide(L)'
;MKGYGIVTQLLGRYPQLLRFFVVGAMNTLVDVSVFGVLIHFWTPGHNGILAALESLFAWGVASLIGYVLHSHITYRQKLPWVGFYAITIMGIVTQMMCVAVGTANMGHFGALWGKLLGITFSAVMTYSGYHVLAMRAVAPARHEISHCEEVKNETGRLGLR
;
A
#
# COMPACT_ATOMS: atom_id res chain seq x y z
N MET A 1 -24.19 23.28 -5.64
CA MET A 1 -23.56 21.99 -6.00
C MET A 1 -22.14 22.22 -6.58
N LYS A 2 -21.18 22.67 -5.76
CA LYS A 2 -19.81 23.09 -6.21
C LYS A 2 -18.70 22.05 -5.97
N GLY A 3 -19.01 20.86 -5.44
CA GLY A 3 -18.01 19.87 -5.02
C GLY A 3 -17.49 18.92 -6.11
N TYR A 4 -18.20 18.76 -7.23
CA TYR A 4 -17.89 17.71 -8.21
C TYR A 4 -16.73 18.04 -9.16
N GLY A 5 -16.33 19.33 -9.29
CA GLY A 5 -15.29 19.76 -10.23
C GLY A 5 -13.86 19.42 -9.80
N ILE A 6 -13.57 19.42 -8.50
CA ILE A 6 -12.24 19.10 -7.96
C ILE A 6 -11.98 17.58 -8.06
N VAL A 7 -13.01 16.78 -7.77
CA VAL A 7 -12.92 15.31 -7.82
C VAL A 7 -12.68 14.83 -9.25
N THR A 8 -13.38 15.40 -10.24
CA THR A 8 -13.20 15.07 -11.66
C THR A 8 -11.88 15.55 -12.24
N GLN A 9 -11.35 16.71 -11.82
CA GLN A 9 -9.99 17.15 -12.21
C GLN A 9 -8.87 16.30 -11.60
N LEU A 10 -8.99 15.87 -10.34
CA LEU A 10 -8.04 14.94 -9.71
C LEU A 10 -8.09 13.55 -10.35
N LEU A 11 -9.29 13.05 -10.68
CA LEU A 11 -9.54 11.79 -11.39
C LEU A 11 -8.85 11.76 -12.76
N GLY A 12 -8.89 12.87 -13.51
CA GLY A 12 -8.27 12.98 -14.83
C GLY A 12 -6.74 13.02 -14.81
N ARG A 13 -6.12 13.39 -13.68
CA ARG A 13 -4.67 13.58 -13.57
C ARG A 13 -3.94 12.39 -12.93
N TYR A 14 -4.63 11.53 -12.19
CA TYR A 14 -4.05 10.37 -11.50
C TYR A 14 -4.87 9.07 -11.69
N PRO A 15 -5.07 8.58 -12.93
CA PRO A 15 -5.82 7.35 -13.19
C PRO A 15 -5.21 6.12 -12.48
N GLN A 16 -3.92 6.17 -12.18
CA GLN A 16 -3.19 5.13 -11.46
C GLN A 16 -3.52 5.09 -9.97
N LEU A 17 -3.75 6.26 -9.35
CA LEU A 17 -4.17 6.37 -7.95
C LEU A 17 -5.59 5.80 -7.78
N LEU A 18 -6.49 6.07 -8.72
CA LEU A 18 -7.84 5.52 -8.68
C LEU A 18 -7.82 3.98 -8.78
N ARG A 19 -7.03 3.43 -9.71
CA ARG A 19 -6.87 1.98 -9.85
C ARG A 19 -6.24 1.37 -8.60
N PHE A 20 -5.28 2.07 -7.99
CA PHE A 20 -4.69 1.66 -6.72
C PHE A 20 -5.74 1.61 -5.60
N PHE A 21 -6.61 2.63 -5.48
CA PHE A 21 -7.70 2.63 -4.50
C PHE A 21 -8.72 1.53 -4.74
N VAL A 22 -9.13 1.30 -6.00
CA VAL A 22 -10.10 0.25 -6.34
C VAL A 22 -9.52 -1.13 -6.02
N VAL A 23 -8.29 -1.42 -6.46
CA VAL A 23 -7.63 -2.70 -6.15
C VAL A 23 -7.39 -2.83 -4.66
N GLY A 24 -6.99 -1.76 -3.98
CA GLY A 24 -6.84 -1.72 -2.53
C GLY A 24 -8.13 -2.04 -1.79
N ALA A 25 -9.27 -1.46 -2.23
CA ALA A 25 -10.58 -1.74 -1.65
C ALA A 25 -11.00 -3.21 -1.87
N MET A 26 -10.79 -3.76 -3.06
CA MET A 26 -11.05 -5.19 -3.33
C MET A 26 -10.16 -6.08 -2.45
N ASN A 27 -8.89 -5.73 -2.30
CA ASN A 27 -7.95 -6.46 -1.46
C ASN A 27 -8.37 -6.44 0.02
N THR A 28 -8.78 -5.27 0.52
CA THR A 28 -9.32 -5.10 1.87
C THR A 28 -10.59 -5.93 2.08
N LEU A 29 -11.50 -5.96 1.10
CA LEU A 29 -12.71 -6.76 1.20
C LEU A 29 -12.40 -8.25 1.32
N VAL A 30 -11.45 -8.76 0.52
CA VAL A 30 -10.99 -10.16 0.64
C VAL A 30 -10.36 -10.40 2.01
N ASP A 31 -9.45 -9.54 2.47
CA ASP A 31 -8.77 -9.69 3.76
C ASP A 31 -9.76 -9.72 4.94
N VAL A 32 -10.71 -8.78 4.97
CA VAL A 32 -11.74 -8.73 6.02
C VAL A 32 -12.69 -9.91 5.93
N SER A 33 -13.06 -10.36 4.72
CA SER A 33 -13.95 -11.51 4.54
C SER A 33 -13.28 -12.81 5.01
N VAL A 34 -12.05 -13.07 4.58
CA VAL A 34 -11.28 -14.26 5.00
C VAL A 34 -11.09 -14.26 6.51
N PHE A 35 -10.75 -13.11 7.09
CA PHE A 35 -10.61 -12.99 8.55
C PHE A 35 -11.94 -13.14 9.30
N GLY A 36 -13.03 -12.60 8.77
CA GLY A 36 -14.36 -12.77 9.36
C GLY A 36 -14.82 -14.23 9.37
N VAL A 37 -14.51 -14.98 8.31
CA VAL A 37 -14.74 -16.43 8.26
C VAL A 37 -13.90 -17.14 9.33
N LEU A 38 -12.63 -16.77 9.50
CA LEU A 38 -11.78 -17.35 10.55
C LEU A 38 -12.31 -17.07 11.96
N ILE A 39 -12.71 -15.82 12.25
CA ILE A 39 -13.33 -15.45 13.53
C ILE A 39 -14.61 -16.25 13.80
N HIS A 40 -15.40 -16.54 12.77
CA HIS A 40 -16.65 -17.29 12.94
C HIS A 40 -16.43 -18.70 13.51
N PHE A 41 -15.27 -19.30 13.24
CA PHE A 41 -14.90 -20.63 13.75
C PHE A 41 -14.13 -20.59 15.08
N TRP A 42 -14.02 -19.43 15.75
CA TRP A 42 -13.30 -19.33 17.02
C TRP A 42 -14.02 -20.01 18.17
N THR A 43 -13.26 -20.78 18.94
CA THR A 43 -13.69 -21.29 20.24
C THR A 43 -13.66 -20.19 21.31
N PRO A 44 -14.60 -20.17 22.27
CA PRO A 44 -14.55 -19.24 23.38
C PRO A 44 -13.27 -19.46 24.20
N GLY A 45 -12.35 -18.51 24.15
CA GLY A 45 -10.98 -18.63 24.68
C GLY A 45 -9.87 -18.38 23.66
N HIS A 46 -10.22 -17.96 22.44
CA HIS A 46 -9.26 -17.62 21.39
C HIS A 46 -8.26 -16.54 21.85
N ASN A 47 -6.97 -16.83 21.68
CA ASN A 47 -5.88 -15.96 22.14
C ASN A 47 -5.55 -14.89 21.08
N GLY A 48 -5.21 -13.67 21.50
CA GLY A 48 -4.79 -12.58 20.62
C GLY A 48 -3.59 -12.90 19.72
N ILE A 49 -2.67 -13.79 20.14
CA ILE A 49 -1.57 -14.26 19.28
C ILE A 49 -2.10 -15.10 18.11
N LEU A 50 -3.07 -15.99 18.38
CA LEU A 50 -3.68 -16.81 17.34
C LEU A 50 -4.48 -15.93 16.37
N ALA A 51 -5.20 -14.94 16.89
CA ALA A 51 -5.87 -13.92 16.07
C ALA A 51 -4.91 -13.12 15.18
N ALA A 52 -3.71 -12.80 15.68
CA ALA A 52 -2.69 -12.12 14.89
C ALA A 52 -2.16 -13.00 13.74
N LEU A 53 -1.92 -14.29 13.99
CA LEU A 53 -1.49 -15.26 12.96
C LEU A 53 -2.57 -15.47 11.90
N GLU A 54 -3.84 -15.56 12.30
CA GLU A 54 -4.95 -15.64 11.37
C GLU A 54 -5.15 -14.34 10.57
N SER A 55 -4.86 -13.19 11.17
CA SER A 55 -4.82 -11.93 10.43
C SER A 55 -3.69 -11.91 9.40
N LEU A 56 -2.52 -12.46 9.72
CA LEU A 56 -1.41 -12.64 8.78
C LEU A 56 -1.80 -13.59 7.63
N PHE A 57 -2.51 -14.68 7.95
CA PHE A 57 -2.99 -15.62 6.94
C PHE A 57 -3.98 -14.97 5.98
N ALA A 58 -4.99 -14.27 6.51
CA ALA A 58 -5.96 -13.53 5.70
C ALA A 58 -5.29 -12.47 4.83
N TRP A 59 -4.30 -11.75 5.38
CA TRP A 59 -3.49 -10.80 4.61
C TRP A 59 -2.70 -11.50 3.50
N GLY A 60 -2.14 -12.68 3.75
CA GLY A 60 -1.40 -13.47 2.75
C GLY A 60 -2.29 -13.89 1.59
N VAL A 61 -3.49 -14.36 1.87
CA VAL A 61 -4.51 -14.71 0.85
C VAL A 61 -4.89 -13.47 0.03
N ALA A 62 -5.20 -12.36 0.71
CA ALA A 62 -5.53 -11.11 0.05
C ALA A 62 -4.37 -10.64 -0.85
N SER A 63 -3.14 -10.63 -0.32
CA SER A 63 -1.95 -10.15 -1.04
C SER A 63 -1.63 -10.95 -2.30
N LEU A 64 -1.95 -12.24 -2.35
CA LEU A 64 -1.81 -13.04 -3.58
C LEU A 64 -2.75 -12.52 -4.67
N ILE A 65 -4.01 -12.25 -4.32
CA ILE A 65 -5.02 -11.70 -5.22
C ILE A 65 -4.67 -10.25 -5.58
N GLY A 66 -4.27 -9.45 -4.59
CA GLY A 66 -3.83 -8.07 -4.76
C GLY A 66 -2.60 -7.94 -5.66
N TYR A 67 -1.65 -8.86 -5.58
CA TYR A 67 -0.48 -8.90 -6.48
C TYR A 67 -0.90 -9.07 -7.94
N VAL A 68 -1.78 -10.04 -8.21
CA VAL A 68 -2.31 -10.28 -9.56
C VAL A 68 -3.07 -9.05 -10.07
N LEU A 69 -3.94 -8.48 -9.25
CA LEU A 69 -4.74 -7.29 -9.60
C LEU A 69 -3.87 -6.05 -9.82
N HIS A 70 -2.88 -5.78 -8.96
CA HIS A 70 -1.97 -4.64 -9.13
C HIS A 70 -1.08 -4.80 -10.37
N SER A 71 -0.63 -6.02 -10.65
CA SER A 71 0.18 -6.32 -11.84
C SER A 71 -0.61 -6.12 -13.14
N HIS A 72 -1.85 -6.64 -13.22
CA HIS A 72 -2.67 -6.57 -14.43
C HIS A 72 -3.42 -5.24 -14.61
N ILE A 73 -3.96 -4.65 -13.55
CA ILE A 73 -4.88 -3.51 -13.62
C ILE A 73 -4.16 -2.20 -13.34
N THR A 74 -3.43 -2.13 -12.23
CA THR A 74 -2.92 -0.85 -11.70
C THR A 74 -1.67 -0.38 -12.42
N TYR A 75 -0.68 -1.25 -12.60
CA TYR A 75 0.64 -0.85 -13.12
C TYR A 75 0.93 -1.33 -14.54
N ARG A 76 0.32 -2.44 -14.99
CA ARG A 76 0.60 -3.06 -16.31
C ARG A 76 2.10 -3.26 -16.59
N GLN A 77 2.91 -3.30 -15.53
CA GLN A 77 4.37 -3.36 -15.53
C GLN A 77 4.81 -4.10 -14.27
N LYS A 78 5.97 -4.76 -14.33
CA LYS A 78 6.55 -5.46 -13.16
C LYS A 78 7.08 -4.43 -12.16
N LEU A 79 6.39 -4.27 -11.03
CA LEU A 79 6.88 -3.47 -9.90
C LEU A 79 8.15 -4.10 -9.29
N PRO A 80 9.10 -3.30 -8.78
CA PRO A 80 10.23 -3.81 -8.01
C PRO A 80 9.74 -4.41 -6.68
N TRP A 81 9.96 -5.71 -6.52
CA TRP A 81 9.42 -6.52 -5.41
C TRP A 81 9.91 -6.01 -4.04
N VAL A 82 11.18 -5.58 -3.96
CA VAL A 82 11.83 -5.21 -2.70
C VAL A 82 11.17 -4.01 -2.01
N GLY A 83 10.80 -2.96 -2.76
CA GLY A 83 10.16 -1.77 -2.20
C GLY A 83 8.71 -2.04 -1.74
N PHE A 84 8.00 -2.89 -2.48
CA PHE A 84 6.64 -3.33 -2.13
C PHE A 84 6.67 -4.11 -0.81
N TYR A 85 7.51 -5.15 -0.73
CA TYR A 85 7.56 -6.03 0.44
C TYR A 85 8.04 -5.31 1.72
N ALA A 86 9.07 -4.45 1.63
CA ALA A 86 9.59 -3.73 2.79
C ALA A 86 8.53 -2.84 3.47
N ILE A 87 7.73 -2.12 2.68
CA ILE A 87 6.67 -1.25 3.20
C ILE A 87 5.48 -2.08 3.69
N THR A 88 5.11 -3.14 2.96
CA THR A 88 3.99 -4.00 3.37
C THR A 88 4.29 -4.76 4.65
N ILE A 89 5.54 -5.15 4.94
CA ILE A 89 5.90 -5.83 6.19
C ILE A 89 5.59 -4.94 7.41
N MET A 90 5.90 -3.64 7.35
CA MET A 90 5.54 -2.74 8.44
C MET A 90 4.02 -2.66 8.62
N GLY A 91 3.28 -2.59 7.52
CA GLY A 91 1.81 -2.65 7.51
C GLY A 91 1.25 -3.89 8.18
N ILE A 92 1.80 -5.06 7.86
CA ILE A 92 1.42 -6.35 8.44
C ILE A 92 1.64 -6.35 9.94
N VAL A 93 2.83 -5.92 10.39
CA VAL A 93 3.17 -5.91 11.82
C VAL A 93 2.21 -5.01 12.59
N THR A 94 1.93 -3.80 12.09
CA THR A 94 0.95 -2.90 12.70
C THR A 94 -0.44 -3.54 12.76
N GLN A 95 -0.88 -4.18 11.67
CA GLN A 95 -2.18 -4.86 11.63
C GLN A 95 -2.26 -6.02 12.63
N MET A 96 -1.22 -6.85 12.73
CA MET A 96 -1.12 -7.94 13.69
C MET A 96 -1.18 -7.42 15.14
N MET A 97 -0.48 -6.33 15.44
CA MET A 97 -0.50 -5.71 16.77
C MET A 97 -1.89 -5.17 17.11
N CYS A 98 -2.54 -4.46 16.19
CA CYS A 98 -3.90 -3.95 16.42
C CYS A 98 -4.91 -5.09 16.63
N VAL A 99 -4.81 -6.18 15.88
CA VAL A 99 -5.67 -7.36 16.05
C VAL A 99 -5.40 -8.06 17.39
N ALA A 100 -4.13 -8.25 17.77
CA ALA A 100 -3.76 -8.88 19.03
C ALA A 100 -4.30 -8.08 20.23
N VAL A 101 -4.08 -6.76 20.22
CA VAL A 101 -4.57 -5.85 21.27
C VAL A 101 -6.09 -5.79 21.28
N GLY A 102 -6.73 -5.70 20.11
CA GLY A 102 -8.19 -5.69 20.01
C GLY A 102 -8.80 -6.97 20.58
N THR A 103 -8.26 -8.12 20.19
CA THR A 103 -8.73 -9.44 20.67
C THR A 103 -8.56 -9.58 22.17
N ALA A 104 -7.43 -9.13 22.73
CA ALA A 104 -7.17 -9.21 24.16
C ALA A 104 -8.15 -8.38 25.01
N ASN A 105 -8.67 -7.26 24.47
CA ASN A 105 -9.55 -6.36 25.21
C ASN A 105 -11.04 -6.66 25.02
N MET A 106 -11.48 -7.04 23.80
CA MET A 106 -12.90 -7.14 23.46
C MET A 106 -13.25 -8.41 22.68
N GLY A 107 -12.38 -9.43 22.68
CA GLY A 107 -12.61 -10.71 22.02
C GLY A 107 -12.85 -10.56 20.51
N HIS A 108 -13.91 -11.21 20.01
CA HIS A 108 -14.20 -11.28 18.57
C HIS A 108 -14.47 -9.89 17.96
N PHE A 109 -15.19 -9.03 18.69
CA PHE A 109 -15.51 -7.68 18.23
C PHE A 109 -14.25 -6.80 18.17
N GLY A 110 -13.38 -6.94 19.18
CA GLY A 110 -12.10 -6.23 19.22
C GLY A 110 -11.14 -6.68 18.13
N ALA A 111 -11.14 -7.97 17.79
CA ALA A 111 -10.33 -8.48 16.68
C ALA A 111 -10.72 -7.83 15.34
N LEU A 112 -12.02 -7.70 15.08
CA LEU A 112 -12.53 -7.08 13.85
C LEU A 112 -12.17 -5.58 13.78
N TRP A 113 -12.39 -4.84 14.87
CA TRP A 113 -12.00 -3.43 14.95
C TRP A 113 -10.49 -3.22 14.87
N GLY A 114 -9.71 -4.06 15.55
CA GLY A 114 -8.27 -4.07 15.46
C GLY A 114 -7.78 -4.29 14.02
N LYS A 115 -8.47 -5.15 13.26
CA LYS A 115 -8.15 -5.36 11.85
C LYS A 115 -8.47 -4.14 10.99
N LEU A 116 -9.65 -3.55 11.14
CA LEU A 116 -10.05 -2.35 10.37
C LEU A 116 -9.10 -1.16 10.63
N LEU A 117 -8.75 -0.93 11.90
CA LEU A 117 -7.78 0.10 12.27
C LEU A 117 -6.38 -0.22 11.72
N GLY A 118 -5.95 -1.48 11.85
CA GLY A 118 -4.67 -1.95 11.33
C GLY A 118 -4.54 -1.75 9.81
N ILE A 119 -5.59 -2.08 9.04
CA ILE A 119 -5.65 -1.86 7.59
C ILE A 119 -5.58 -0.37 7.27
N THR A 120 -6.27 0.48 8.02
CA THR A 120 -6.25 1.94 7.82
C THR A 120 -4.86 2.50 8.05
N PHE A 121 -4.19 2.13 9.14
CA PHE A 121 -2.82 2.54 9.41
C PHE A 121 -1.84 2.01 8.37
N SER A 122 -1.98 0.74 7.99
CA SER A 122 -1.18 0.11 6.94
C SER A 122 -1.30 0.85 5.61
N ALA A 123 -2.52 1.27 5.23
CA ALA A 123 -2.75 2.06 4.01
C ALA A 123 -2.06 3.43 4.07
N VAL A 124 -2.13 4.13 5.21
CA VAL A 124 -1.46 5.42 5.42
C VAL A 124 0.06 5.27 5.33
N MET A 125 0.64 4.26 6.00
CA MET A 125 2.07 3.97 5.94
C MET A 125 2.50 3.60 4.53
N THR A 126 1.69 2.80 3.83
CA THR A 126 1.96 2.36 2.46
C THR A 126 1.99 3.56 1.52
N TYR A 127 0.99 4.42 1.58
CA TYR A 127 0.93 5.65 0.79
C TYR A 127 2.12 6.58 1.08
N SER A 128 2.43 6.79 2.36
CA SER A 128 3.53 7.65 2.80
C SER A 128 4.89 7.11 2.34
N GLY A 129 5.10 5.80 2.47
CA GLY A 129 6.32 5.12 2.02
C GLY A 129 6.53 5.25 0.51
N TYR A 130 5.47 5.08 -0.29
CA TYR A 130 5.55 5.30 -1.74
C TYR A 130 5.87 6.75 -2.09
N HIS A 131 5.30 7.72 -1.37
CA HIS A 131 5.57 9.13 -1.61
C HIS A 131 7.05 9.49 -1.35
N VAL A 132 7.63 8.97 -0.26
CA VAL A 132 9.05 9.18 0.07
C VAL A 132 9.98 8.49 -0.94
N LEU A 133 9.68 7.25 -1.34
CA LEU A 133 10.47 6.54 -2.35
C LEU A 133 10.41 7.25 -3.72
N ALA A 134 9.25 7.74 -4.12
CA ALA A 134 9.09 8.49 -5.36
C ALA A 134 9.91 9.80 -5.35
N MET A 135 9.92 10.54 -4.24
CA MET A 135 10.76 11.74 -4.11
C MET A 135 12.26 11.42 -4.20
N ARG A 136 12.70 10.31 -3.59
CA ARG A 136 14.11 9.87 -3.62
C ARG A 136 14.55 9.36 -5.00
N ALA A 137 13.66 8.78 -5.79
CA ALA A 137 13.96 8.34 -7.15
C ALA A 137 14.08 9.51 -8.16
N VAL A 138 13.41 10.64 -7.89
CA VAL A 138 13.46 11.83 -8.76
C VAL A 138 14.72 12.68 -8.52
N ALA A 139 15.27 12.67 -7.30
CA ALA A 139 16.50 13.39 -6.96
C ALA A 139 17.74 13.03 -7.83
N PRO A 140 18.08 11.75 -8.07
CA PRO A 140 19.25 11.40 -8.88
C PRO A 140 19.08 11.77 -10.36
N ALA A 141 17.87 11.65 -10.92
CA ALA A 141 17.60 12.01 -12.32
C ALA A 141 17.79 13.50 -12.61
N ARG A 142 17.55 14.37 -11.61
CA ARG A 142 17.77 15.82 -11.75
C ARG A 142 19.26 16.17 -11.80
N HIS A 143 20.13 15.39 -11.17
CA HIS A 143 21.58 15.59 -11.23
C HIS A 143 22.18 15.15 -12.58
N GLU A 144 21.66 14.06 -13.15
CA GLU A 144 22.12 13.54 -14.45
C GLU A 144 21.76 14.46 -15.61
N ILE A 145 20.56 15.05 -15.61
CA ILE A 145 20.13 16.01 -16.64
C ILE A 145 20.96 17.30 -16.57
N SER A 146 21.21 17.80 -15.36
CA SER A 146 22.04 19.01 -15.17
C SER A 146 23.46 18.81 -15.71
N HIS A 147 24.06 17.64 -15.48
CA HIS A 147 25.42 17.35 -15.93
C HIS A 147 25.49 17.17 -17.47
N CYS A 148 24.46 16.60 -18.10
CA CYS A 148 24.38 16.50 -19.55
C CYS A 148 24.18 17.86 -20.23
N GLU A 149 23.36 18.76 -19.66
CA GLU A 149 23.20 20.11 -20.19
C GLU A 149 24.50 20.92 -20.10
N GLU A 150 25.23 20.78 -18.99
CA GLU A 150 26.52 21.46 -18.79
C GLU A 150 27.58 21.00 -19.81
N VAL A 151 27.72 19.69 -20.01
CA VAL A 151 28.64 19.12 -21.01
C VAL A 151 28.28 19.55 -22.43
N LYS A 152 26.98 19.59 -22.77
CA LYS A 152 26.54 20.02 -24.11
C LYS A 152 26.83 21.50 -24.37
N ASN A 153 26.75 22.33 -23.33
CA ASN A 153 27.04 23.76 -23.42
C ASN A 153 28.55 24.05 -23.57
N GLU A 154 29.41 23.28 -22.89
CA GLU A 154 30.86 23.36 -23.07
C GLU A 154 31.32 22.87 -24.45
N THR A 155 30.76 21.76 -24.92
CA THR A 155 31.12 21.19 -26.23
C THR A 155 30.67 22.11 -27.38
N GLY A 156 29.52 22.78 -27.24
CA GLY A 156 29.03 23.77 -28.20
C GLY A 156 29.89 25.04 -28.28
N ARG A 157 30.56 25.45 -27.20
CA ARG A 157 31.49 26.59 -27.19
C ARG A 157 32.83 26.28 -27.84
N LEU A 158 33.28 25.03 -27.80
CA LEU A 158 34.56 24.59 -28.37
C LEU A 158 34.49 24.34 -29.89
N GLY A 159 33.30 24.09 -30.45
CA GLY A 159 33.10 23.93 -31.89
C GLY A 159 32.90 25.23 -32.68
N LEU A 160 32.94 26.38 -32.02
CA LEU A 160 32.73 27.72 -32.62
C LEU A 160 34.00 28.59 -32.62
N ARG A 161 35.17 28.00 -32.42
CA ARG A 161 36.48 28.67 -32.57
C ARG A 161 37.28 28.07 -33.71
#